data_AF-A0AAD0X670-F1
#
_entry.id   AF-A0AAD0X670-F1
#
_cell.length_a   1.000
_cell.length_b   1.000
_cell.length_c   1.000
_cell.angle_alpha   90.00
_cell.angle_beta   90.00
_cell.angle_gamma   90.00
#
_symmetry.space_group_name_H-M   'P 1'
#
loop_
_entity.id
_entity.type
_entity.pdbx_description
1 polymer ?
#
loop_
_entity_poly.entity_id
_entity_poly.type
_entity_poly.pdbx_seq_one_letter_code
_entity_poly.pdbx_strand_id
1 'polypeptide(L)'
;MQKRRFFLKGSAAEVAWLNRQATHGYQLTAIHGLTYQFKAVPRAHQLIAEYLPQTTFQAMTTVFHPLASYTLRDDMAVVYSAVTPEQRVVNNDQQYRLTVYRHARDVALNWLNGWVLVVWLAMSATIVISSQLQATPLLTRLLLLGLTIGAALMIIGIITGCRAAIRCHREVCRLIRVTGDDREAWKPTFHVLFKHQPAVPDTDCWDDLGQWQLALHNQRGDYYFELKTTLSELEINNTLAQRLSKQDFTVMSWLGLYVV
;
A
#
# COMPACT_ATOMS: atom_id res chain seq x y z
N MET A 1 -30.08 11.66 9.80
CA MET A 1 -28.94 12.62 9.77
C MET A 1 -27.92 12.14 8.75
N GLN A 2 -27.31 13.04 7.98
CA GLN A 2 -26.24 12.70 7.03
C GLN A 2 -24.93 13.39 7.42
N LYS A 3 -23.80 12.69 7.28
CA LYS A 3 -22.45 13.26 7.50
C LYS A 3 -21.54 12.87 6.34
N ARG A 4 -20.69 13.79 5.88
CA ARG A 4 -19.70 13.54 4.82
C ARG A 4 -18.30 13.46 5.41
N ARG A 5 -17.58 12.35 5.18
CA ARG A 5 -16.21 12.15 5.64
C ARG A 5 -15.42 11.28 4.66
N PHE A 6 -14.13 11.56 4.54
CA PHE A 6 -13.19 10.77 3.77
C PHE A 6 -12.50 9.77 4.68
N PHE A 7 -12.77 8.49 4.44
CA PHE A 7 -12.08 7.37 5.09
C PHE A 7 -11.91 6.24 4.07
N LEU A 8 -10.88 5.42 4.27
CA LEU A 8 -10.84 4.09 3.67
C LEU A 8 -11.95 3.26 4.34
N LYS A 9 -12.87 2.72 3.52
CA LYS A 9 -14.00 1.93 4.00
C LYS A 9 -13.51 0.67 4.70
N GLY A 10 -14.02 0.38 5.89
CA GLY A 10 -13.62 -0.71 6.80
C GLY A 10 -12.36 -0.45 7.61
N SER A 11 -11.73 0.72 7.47
CA SER A 11 -10.50 1.04 8.19
C SER A 11 -10.76 1.28 9.69
N ALA A 12 -9.75 1.00 10.53
CA ALA A 12 -9.85 1.22 11.98
C ALA A 12 -10.24 2.68 12.34
N ALA A 13 -9.75 3.66 11.57
CA ALA A 13 -10.08 5.07 11.79
C ALA A 13 -11.56 5.38 11.49
N GLU A 14 -12.12 4.77 10.44
CA GLU A 14 -13.54 4.89 10.12
C GLU A 14 -14.40 4.25 11.19
N VAL A 15 -14.08 3.01 11.59
CA VAL A 15 -14.82 2.27 12.63
C VAL A 15 -14.80 3.02 13.96
N ALA A 16 -13.64 3.56 14.37
CA ALA A 16 -13.53 4.38 15.57
C ALA A 16 -14.36 5.67 15.49
N TRP A 17 -14.51 6.25 14.30
CA TRP A 17 -15.40 7.40 14.10
C TRP A 17 -16.89 6.99 14.13
N LEU A 18 -17.26 5.88 13.50
CA LEU A 18 -18.61 5.32 13.52
C LEU A 18 -19.06 4.95 14.95
N ASN A 19 -18.19 4.29 15.71
CA ASN A 19 -18.47 3.91 17.09
C ASN A 19 -18.63 5.13 18.02
N ARG A 20 -17.92 6.22 17.74
CA ARG A 20 -18.19 7.51 18.40
C ARG A 20 -19.57 8.08 18.07
N GLN A 21 -20.09 7.85 16.87
CA GLN A 21 -21.49 8.24 16.55
C GLN A 21 -22.48 7.37 17.32
N ALA A 22 -22.22 6.06 17.40
CA ALA A 22 -23.04 5.15 18.19
C ALA A 22 -23.09 5.55 19.68
N THR A 23 -21.96 5.94 20.29
CA THR A 23 -21.96 6.43 21.68
C THR A 23 -22.80 7.70 21.90
N HIS A 24 -23.05 8.48 20.84
CA HIS A 24 -23.93 9.64 20.87
C HIS A 24 -25.40 9.30 20.48
N GLY A 25 -25.76 8.01 20.40
CA GLY A 25 -27.11 7.56 20.08
C GLY A 25 -27.44 7.52 18.58
N TYR A 26 -26.43 7.62 17.69
CA TYR A 26 -26.62 7.59 16.25
C TYR A 26 -26.18 6.25 15.66
N GLN A 27 -27.14 5.45 15.20
CA GLN A 27 -26.89 4.17 14.52
C GLN A 27 -26.66 4.40 13.03
N LEU A 28 -25.61 3.79 12.47
CA LEU A 28 -25.37 3.75 11.03
C LEU A 28 -26.46 2.95 10.33
N THR A 29 -27.01 3.48 9.24
CA THR A 29 -28.04 2.81 8.42
C THR A 29 -27.64 2.61 6.96
N ALA A 30 -26.78 3.47 6.42
CA ALA A 30 -26.31 3.34 5.05
C ALA A 30 -25.01 4.12 4.81
N ILE A 31 -24.24 3.68 3.82
CA ILE A 31 -23.04 4.35 3.33
C ILE A 31 -23.12 4.48 1.81
N HIS A 32 -23.02 5.71 1.32
CA HIS A 32 -23.00 6.02 -0.12
C HIS A 32 -21.76 6.85 -0.44
N GLY A 33 -20.72 6.18 -0.93
CA GLY A 33 -19.42 6.80 -1.17
C GLY A 33 -18.89 7.48 0.09
N LEU A 34 -18.82 8.81 0.08
CA LEU A 34 -18.31 9.63 1.19
C LEU A 34 -19.38 10.02 2.22
N THR A 35 -20.63 9.67 1.95
CA THR A 35 -21.79 10.07 2.75
C THR A 35 -22.24 8.92 3.64
N TYR A 36 -22.38 9.19 4.93
CA TYR A 36 -22.85 8.27 5.95
C TYR A 36 -24.22 8.72 6.43
N GLN A 37 -25.15 7.79 6.49
CA GLN A 37 -26.51 8.02 6.96
C GLN A 37 -26.69 7.41 8.34
N PHE A 38 -27.26 8.19 9.25
CA PHE A 38 -27.50 7.80 10.63
C PHE A 38 -28.96 8.02 11.02
N LYS A 39 -29.45 7.13 11.89
CA LYS A 39 -30.73 7.25 12.58
C LYS A 39 -30.49 7.38 14.09
N ALA A 40 -31.16 8.34 14.73
CA ALA A 40 -31.14 8.44 16.18
C ALA A 40 -31.93 7.27 16.77
N VAL A 41 -31.32 6.53 17.69
CA VAL A 41 -31.93 5.38 18.36
C VAL A 41 -31.67 5.42 19.87
N PRO A 42 -32.58 4.89 20.70
CA PRO A 42 -32.40 4.90 22.15
C PRO A 42 -31.17 4.11 22.63
N ARG A 43 -30.84 3.02 21.94
CA ARG A 43 -29.69 2.17 22.23
C ARG A 43 -28.97 1.83 20.92
N ALA A 44 -27.95 2.62 20.60
CA ALA A 44 -27.09 2.35 19.45
C ALA A 44 -26.03 1.30 19.81
N HIS A 45 -25.74 0.42 18.86
CA HIS A 45 -24.76 -0.64 19.01
C HIS A 45 -23.43 -0.21 18.40
N GLN A 46 -22.34 -0.57 19.06
CA GLN A 46 -21.01 -0.46 18.46
C GLN A 46 -20.93 -1.41 17.27
N LEU A 47 -20.15 -1.01 16.28
CA LEU A 47 -19.99 -1.72 15.02
C LEU A 47 -18.57 -2.27 14.90
N ILE A 48 -18.46 -3.42 14.23
CA ILE A 48 -17.24 -3.86 13.58
C ILE A 48 -17.43 -3.75 12.06
N ALA A 49 -16.31 -3.64 11.34
CA ALA A 49 -16.31 -3.69 9.89
C ALA A 49 -15.44 -4.86 9.43
N GLU A 50 -15.96 -5.69 8.54
CA GLU A 50 -15.29 -6.87 8.00
C GLU A 50 -15.20 -6.77 6.48
N TYR A 51 -14.10 -7.26 5.92
CA TYR A 51 -13.90 -7.34 4.48
C TYR A 51 -14.17 -8.74 4.01
N LEU A 52 -14.99 -8.86 2.97
CA LEU A 52 -15.32 -10.15 2.39
C LEU A 52 -15.65 -10.03 0.89
N PRO A 53 -15.42 -11.07 0.09
CA PRO A 53 -15.82 -11.07 -1.31
C PRO A 53 -17.33 -10.86 -1.47
N GLN A 54 -17.75 -10.16 -2.52
CA GLN A 54 -19.15 -9.86 -2.78
C GLN A 54 -20.00 -11.14 -2.93
N THR A 55 -19.43 -12.21 -3.48
CA THR A 55 -20.07 -13.53 -3.57
C THR A 55 -20.37 -14.11 -2.20
N THR A 56 -19.42 -14.00 -1.27
CA THR A 56 -19.58 -14.45 0.12
C THR A 56 -20.59 -13.57 0.86
N PHE A 57 -20.58 -12.26 0.60
CA PHE A 57 -21.56 -11.34 1.16
C PHE A 57 -22.98 -11.74 0.80
N GLN A 58 -23.24 -11.92 -0.50
CA GLN A 58 -24.56 -12.27 -1.00
C GLN A 58 -25.05 -13.60 -0.42
N ALA A 59 -24.17 -14.59 -0.34
CA ALA A 59 -24.50 -15.90 0.24
C ALA A 59 -24.82 -15.84 1.74
N MET A 60 -24.19 -14.93 2.49
CA MET A 60 -24.31 -14.86 3.95
C MET A 60 -25.10 -13.65 4.46
N THR A 61 -25.73 -12.86 3.58
CA THR A 61 -26.48 -11.64 3.95
C THR A 61 -27.58 -11.93 4.97
N THR A 62 -28.26 -13.09 4.82
CA THR A 62 -29.31 -13.55 5.73
C THR A 62 -28.79 -13.99 7.10
N VAL A 63 -27.49 -14.29 7.21
CA VAL A 63 -26.85 -14.75 8.44
C VAL A 63 -26.19 -13.59 9.20
N PHE A 64 -25.58 -12.64 8.48
CA PHE A 64 -24.85 -11.53 9.09
C PHE A 64 -25.74 -10.39 9.58
N HIS A 65 -26.97 -10.26 9.08
CA HIS A 65 -27.89 -9.14 9.38
C HIS A 65 -27.17 -7.78 9.47
N PRO A 66 -26.47 -7.36 8.41
CA PRO A 66 -25.61 -6.19 8.45
C PRO A 66 -26.43 -4.91 8.65
N LEU A 67 -25.89 -3.99 9.44
CA LEU A 67 -26.46 -2.66 9.65
C LEU A 67 -26.26 -1.76 8.43
N ALA A 68 -25.13 -1.95 7.75
CA ALA A 68 -24.83 -1.35 6.46
C ALA A 68 -23.81 -2.21 5.72
N SER A 69 -23.72 -2.03 4.41
CA SER A 69 -22.67 -2.61 3.57
C SER A 69 -22.19 -1.58 2.56
N TYR A 70 -20.97 -1.74 2.08
CA TYR A 70 -20.41 -0.93 1.01
C TYR A 70 -19.59 -1.79 0.06
N THR A 71 -19.92 -1.76 -1.22
CA THR A 71 -19.18 -2.45 -2.28
C THR A 71 -17.99 -1.61 -2.73
N LEU A 72 -16.79 -2.16 -2.59
CA LEU A 72 -15.56 -1.65 -3.20
C LEU A 72 -15.51 -2.04 -4.68
N ARG A 73 -14.57 -1.45 -5.42
CA ARG A 73 -14.46 -1.62 -6.87
C ARG A 73 -13.88 -2.98 -7.30
N ASP A 74 -13.26 -3.71 -6.37
CA ASP A 74 -12.48 -4.93 -6.64
C ASP A 74 -13.23 -6.21 -6.22
N ASP A 75 -14.54 -6.29 -6.44
CA ASP A 75 -15.42 -7.40 -6.00
C ASP A 75 -15.38 -7.69 -4.48
N MET A 76 -14.90 -6.72 -3.71
CA MET A 76 -14.84 -6.75 -2.26
C MET A 76 -15.98 -5.94 -1.67
N ALA A 77 -16.57 -6.43 -0.58
CA ALA A 77 -17.56 -5.71 0.20
C ALA A 77 -17.02 -5.48 1.62
N VAL A 78 -17.33 -4.30 2.16
CA VAL A 78 -17.20 -4.02 3.59
C VAL A 78 -18.57 -4.17 4.22
N VAL A 79 -18.64 -5.00 5.24
CA VAL A 79 -19.88 -5.27 5.98
C VAL A 79 -19.75 -4.71 7.38
N TYR A 80 -20.78 -3.96 7.80
CA TYR A 80 -20.83 -3.35 9.12
C TYR A 80 -21.88 -4.07 9.95
N SER A 81 -21.43 -4.81 10.97
CA SER A 81 -22.27 -5.59 11.86
C SER A 81 -22.18 -5.07 13.29
N ALA A 82 -23.23 -5.29 14.09
CA ALA A 82 -23.19 -4.96 15.51
C ALA A 82 -22.22 -5.88 16.25
N VAL A 83 -21.46 -5.33 17.20
CA VAL A 83 -20.60 -6.14 18.07
C VAL A 83 -21.51 -7.02 18.93
N THR A 84 -21.56 -8.31 18.63
CA THR A 84 -22.26 -9.31 19.43
C THR A 84 -21.31 -9.92 20.46
N PRO A 85 -21.77 -10.21 21.70
CA PRO A 85 -20.92 -10.76 22.76
C PRO A 85 -20.28 -12.11 22.42
N GLU A 86 -20.96 -12.93 21.61
CA GLU A 86 -20.46 -14.21 21.09
C GLU A 86 -19.56 -14.02 19.87
N GLN A 87 -18.66 -13.04 19.94
CA GLN A 87 -17.86 -12.48 18.86
C GLN A 87 -17.40 -13.57 17.89
N ARG A 88 -18.19 -13.76 16.82
CA ARG A 88 -18.00 -14.82 15.85
C ARG A 88 -16.69 -14.54 15.17
N VAL A 89 -15.71 -15.37 15.48
CA VAL A 89 -14.36 -15.35 14.95
C VAL A 89 -14.42 -15.70 13.46
N VAL A 90 -14.85 -14.77 12.61
CA VAL A 90 -14.43 -14.78 11.20
C VAL A 90 -13.01 -14.20 11.20
N ASN A 91 -12.07 -14.95 11.80
CA ASN A 91 -10.69 -14.50 12.03
C ASN A 91 -9.87 -14.33 10.75
N ASN A 92 -10.44 -14.61 9.58
CA ASN A 92 -9.71 -14.66 8.32
C ASN A 92 -10.08 -13.51 7.37
N ASP A 93 -10.49 -12.35 7.90
CA ASP A 93 -10.65 -11.13 7.08
C ASP A 93 -9.30 -10.44 6.78
N GLN A 94 -8.22 -10.90 7.41
CA GLN A 94 -6.91 -10.26 7.38
C GLN A 94 -6.28 -10.29 5.98
N GLN A 95 -6.46 -11.39 5.24
CA GLN A 95 -5.99 -11.49 3.86
C GLN A 95 -6.74 -10.51 2.95
N TYR A 96 -8.06 -10.38 3.13
CA TYR A 96 -8.89 -9.42 2.40
C TYR A 96 -8.54 -7.97 2.75
N ARG A 97 -8.29 -7.68 4.03
CA ARG A 97 -7.77 -6.38 4.49
C ARG A 97 -6.46 -6.06 3.79
N LEU A 98 -5.53 -7.02 3.71
CA LEU A 98 -4.22 -6.80 3.10
C LEU A 98 -4.35 -6.35 1.65
N THR A 99 -5.17 -7.02 0.85
CA THR A 99 -5.43 -6.65 -0.55
C THR A 99 -5.99 -5.23 -0.66
N VAL A 100 -7.01 -4.88 0.13
CA VAL A 100 -7.61 -3.54 0.11
C VAL A 100 -6.61 -2.46 0.52
N TYR A 101 -5.78 -2.72 1.53
CA TYR A 101 -4.77 -1.77 1.99
C TYR A 101 -3.61 -1.60 1.01
N ARG A 102 -3.21 -2.66 0.28
CA ARG A 102 -2.24 -2.57 -0.83
C ARG A 102 -2.79 -1.67 -1.94
N HIS A 103 -4.01 -1.92 -2.40
CA HIS A 103 -4.65 -1.08 -3.41
C HIS A 103 -4.78 0.39 -2.95
N ALA A 104 -5.21 0.63 -1.70
CA ALA A 104 -5.34 1.97 -1.15
C ALA A 104 -4.01 2.73 -1.06
N ARG A 105 -2.91 2.02 -0.75
CA ARG A 105 -1.55 2.61 -0.78
C ARG A 105 -1.18 3.04 -2.20
N ASP A 106 -1.41 2.18 -3.19
CA ASP A 106 -1.01 2.45 -4.57
C ASP A 106 -1.84 3.58 -5.19
N VAL A 107 -3.14 3.65 -4.89
CA VAL A 107 -3.99 4.79 -5.25
C VAL A 107 -3.50 6.08 -4.59
N ALA A 108 -3.06 6.05 -3.32
CA ALA A 108 -2.53 7.23 -2.65
C ALA A 108 -1.22 7.73 -3.28
N LEU A 109 -0.33 6.81 -3.66
CA LEU A 109 0.92 7.15 -4.37
C LEU A 109 0.63 7.71 -5.77
N ASN A 110 -0.28 7.09 -6.52
CA ASN A 110 -0.68 7.57 -7.84
C ASN A 110 -1.36 8.93 -7.79
N TRP A 111 -2.19 9.18 -6.78
CA TRP A 111 -2.81 10.49 -6.57
C TRP A 111 -1.76 11.56 -6.23
N LEU A 112 -0.76 11.23 -5.42
CA LEU A 112 0.37 12.14 -5.14
C LEU A 112 1.15 12.46 -6.41
N ASN A 113 1.47 11.45 -7.22
CA ASN A 113 2.15 11.65 -8.50
C ASN A 113 1.33 12.55 -9.44
N GLY A 114 0.02 12.28 -9.56
CA GLY A 114 -0.90 13.09 -10.35
C GLY A 114 -0.99 14.54 -9.86
N TRP A 115 -1.08 14.75 -8.55
CA TRP A 115 -1.10 16.10 -7.95
C TRP A 115 0.16 16.89 -8.27
N VAL A 116 1.34 16.30 -8.05
CA VAL A 116 2.63 16.94 -8.33
C VAL A 116 2.74 17.29 -9.82
N LEU A 117 2.36 16.36 -10.70
CA LEU A 117 2.39 16.57 -12.14
C LEU A 117 1.44 17.70 -12.59
N VAL A 118 0.21 17.75 -12.07
CA VAL A 118 -0.76 18.82 -12.40
C VAL A 118 -0.25 20.19 -11.97
N VAL A 119 0.26 20.32 -10.73
CA VAL A 119 0.79 21.59 -10.23
C VAL A 119 2.02 22.01 -11.03
N TRP A 120 2.92 21.06 -11.33
CA TRP A 120 4.10 21.32 -12.14
C TRP A 120 3.76 21.78 -13.56
N LEU A 121 2.82 21.11 -14.24
CA LEU A 121 2.34 21.50 -15.56
C LEU A 121 1.70 22.90 -15.55
N ALA A 122 0.90 23.21 -14.51
CA ALA A 122 0.30 24.54 -14.37
C ALA A 122 1.37 25.63 -14.19
N MET A 123 2.42 25.38 -13.41
CA MET A 123 3.55 26.30 -13.25
C MET A 123 4.30 26.48 -14.58
N SER A 124 4.59 25.39 -15.30
CA SER A 124 5.25 25.43 -16.60
C SER A 124 4.44 26.20 -17.64
N ALA A 125 3.12 25.97 -17.71
CA ALA A 125 2.22 26.72 -18.59
C ALA A 125 2.21 28.22 -18.25
N THR A 126 2.22 28.57 -16.96
CA THR A 126 2.27 29.97 -16.50
C THR A 126 3.55 30.66 -16.96
N ILE A 127 4.69 29.97 -16.89
CA ILE A 127 5.99 30.48 -17.35
C ILE A 127 5.97 30.71 -18.87
N VAL A 128 5.49 29.73 -19.65
CA VAL A 128 5.41 29.84 -21.11
C VAL A 128 4.51 30.99 -21.54
N ILE A 129 3.31 31.10 -20.96
CA ILE A 129 2.37 32.20 -21.26
C ILE A 129 3.02 33.56 -20.91
N SER A 130 3.67 33.65 -19.75
CA SER A 130 4.31 34.90 -19.34
C SER A 130 5.49 35.29 -20.23
N SER A 131 6.21 34.34 -20.83
CA SER A 131 7.31 34.63 -21.75
C SER A 131 6.87 35.25 -23.08
N GLN A 132 5.59 35.08 -23.45
CA GLN A 132 5.01 35.66 -24.66
C GLN A 132 4.49 37.10 -24.44
N LEU A 133 4.40 37.53 -23.19
CA LEU A 133 3.92 38.86 -22.81
C LEU A 133 5.10 39.81 -22.60
N GLN A 134 4.92 41.10 -22.86
CA GLN A 134 5.94 42.11 -22.57
C GLN A 134 6.22 42.17 -21.07
N ALA A 135 7.49 42.07 -20.69
CA ALA A 135 7.92 42.02 -19.30
C ALA A 135 7.71 43.37 -18.61
N THR A 136 6.62 43.50 -17.85
CA THR A 136 6.38 44.63 -16.94
C THR A 136 6.72 44.21 -15.51
N PRO A 137 7.21 45.14 -14.66
CA PRO A 137 7.58 44.81 -13.27
C PRO A 137 6.40 44.29 -12.44
N LEU A 138 5.17 44.70 -12.78
CA LEU A 138 3.94 44.18 -12.17
C LEU A 138 3.69 42.72 -12.55
N LEU A 139 3.83 42.38 -13.83
CA LEU A 139 3.64 41.01 -14.32
C LEU A 139 4.69 40.05 -13.73
N THR A 140 5.95 40.48 -13.62
CA THR A 140 7.01 39.69 -12.98
C THR A 140 6.72 39.40 -11.51
N ARG A 141 6.21 40.39 -10.75
CA ARG A 141 5.80 40.17 -9.35
C ARG A 141 4.64 39.20 -9.22
N LEU A 142 3.63 39.31 -10.10
CA LEU A 142 2.49 38.39 -10.11
C LEU A 142 2.93 36.95 -10.46
N LEU A 143 3.84 36.79 -11.42
CA LEU A 143 4.40 35.50 -11.78
C LEU A 143 5.16 34.87 -10.61
N LEU A 144 6.06 35.62 -9.95
CA LEU A 144 6.80 35.13 -8.79
C LEU A 144 5.86 34.72 -7.65
N LEU A 145 4.80 35.50 -7.39
CA LEU A 145 3.80 35.17 -6.38
C LEU A 145 2.99 33.92 -6.76
N GLY A 146 2.62 33.78 -8.03
CA GLY A 146 1.96 32.57 -8.53
C GLY A 146 2.84 31.32 -8.40
N LEU A 147 4.13 31.43 -8.72
CA LEU A 147 5.08 30.33 -8.60
C LEU A 147 5.34 29.94 -7.13
N THR A 148 5.44 30.91 -6.21
CA THR A 148 5.61 30.60 -4.78
C THR A 148 4.37 29.94 -4.20
N ILE A 149 3.17 30.39 -4.58
CA ILE A 149 1.91 29.73 -4.21
C ILE A 149 1.86 28.31 -4.78
N GLY A 150 2.23 28.13 -6.05
CA GLY A 150 2.29 26.81 -6.70
C GLY A 150 3.25 25.86 -5.99
N ALA A 151 4.45 26.32 -5.66
CA ALA A 151 5.44 25.54 -4.90
C ALA A 151 4.93 25.17 -3.50
N ALA A 152 4.28 26.11 -2.79
CA ALA A 152 3.68 25.84 -1.49
C ALA A 152 2.56 24.79 -1.57
N LEU A 153 1.67 24.88 -2.57
CA LEU A 153 0.61 23.90 -2.81
C LEU A 153 1.17 22.52 -3.17
N MET A 154 2.29 22.46 -3.91
CA MET A 154 2.98 21.22 -4.22
C MET A 154 3.50 20.56 -2.93
N ILE A 155 4.19 21.33 -2.06
CA ILE A 155 4.70 20.83 -0.77
C ILE A 155 3.57 20.32 0.12
N ILE A 156 2.46 21.07 0.21
CA ILE A 156 1.28 20.64 1.00
C ILE A 156 0.71 19.32 0.44
N GLY A 157 0.60 19.19 -0.88
CA GLY A 157 0.16 17.96 -1.54
C GLY A 157 1.08 16.76 -1.25
N ILE A 158 2.39 16.98 -1.33
CA ILE A 158 3.39 15.95 -1.02
C ILE A 158 3.26 15.52 0.44
N ILE A 159 3.21 16.46 1.39
CA ILE A 159 3.11 16.13 2.82
C ILE A 159 1.82 15.35 3.11
N THR A 160 0.68 15.79 2.55
CA THR A 160 -0.61 15.13 2.78
C THR A 160 -0.67 13.74 2.16
N GLY A 161 -0.22 13.58 0.90
CA GLY A 161 -0.16 12.29 0.23
C GLY A 161 0.84 11.32 0.86
N CYS A 162 2.05 11.78 1.21
CA CYS A 162 3.04 10.97 1.93
C CYS A 162 2.50 10.47 3.27
N ARG A 163 1.84 11.34 4.05
CA ARG A 163 1.24 10.91 5.33
C ARG A 163 0.15 9.86 5.12
N ALA A 164 -0.66 9.97 4.08
CA ALA A 164 -1.67 8.97 3.74
C ALA A 164 -1.01 7.64 3.33
N ALA A 165 -0.03 7.69 2.42
CA ALA A 165 0.71 6.51 1.95
C ALA A 165 1.44 5.80 3.09
N ILE A 166 2.11 6.52 4.00
CA ILE A 166 2.79 5.96 5.18
C ILE A 166 1.80 5.25 6.10
N ARG A 167 0.60 5.82 6.31
CA ARG A 167 -0.43 5.17 7.13
C ARG A 167 -0.89 3.86 6.52
N CYS A 168 -1.18 3.83 5.22
CA CYS A 168 -1.55 2.60 4.52
C CYS A 168 -0.40 1.59 4.55
N HIS A 169 0.84 2.03 4.31
CA HIS A 169 2.02 1.18 4.31
C HIS A 169 2.26 0.50 5.66
N ARG A 170 2.09 1.23 6.78
CA ARG A 170 2.22 0.64 8.12
C ARG A 170 1.22 -0.48 8.38
N GLU A 171 -0.04 -0.29 7.95
CA GLU A 171 -1.07 -1.34 8.08
C GLU A 171 -0.78 -2.51 7.14
N VAL A 172 -0.29 -2.28 5.92
CA VAL A 172 0.19 -3.35 5.02
C VAL A 172 1.29 -4.17 5.69
N CYS A 173 2.33 -3.53 6.24
CA CYS A 173 3.41 -4.23 6.94
C CYS A 173 2.90 -5.03 8.15
N ARG A 174 1.96 -4.46 8.91
CA ARG A 174 1.33 -5.16 10.04
C ARG A 174 0.58 -6.39 9.56
N LEU A 175 -0.22 -6.26 8.51
CA LEU A 175 -1.02 -7.36 7.97
C LEU A 175 -0.15 -8.46 7.35
N ILE A 176 0.92 -8.11 6.62
CA ILE A 176 1.89 -9.09 6.09
C ILE A 176 2.47 -9.94 7.22
N ARG A 177 2.83 -9.33 8.36
CA ARG A 177 3.37 -10.08 9.52
C ARG A 177 2.38 -11.07 10.12
N VAL A 178 1.07 -10.82 10.00
CA VAL A 178 0.04 -11.68 10.56
C VAL A 178 -0.41 -12.75 9.55
N THR A 179 -0.54 -12.40 8.28
CA THR A 179 -1.00 -13.31 7.23
C THR A 179 0.11 -14.16 6.63
N GLY A 180 1.37 -13.73 6.73
CA GLY A 180 2.50 -14.35 6.04
C GLY A 180 2.47 -14.16 4.51
N ASP A 181 1.50 -13.41 3.96
CA ASP A 181 1.38 -13.16 2.54
C ASP A 181 2.32 -12.03 2.10
N ASP A 182 3.45 -12.40 1.50
CA ASP A 182 4.49 -11.51 0.99
C ASP A 182 4.47 -11.34 -0.55
N ARG A 183 3.43 -11.83 -1.22
CA ARG A 183 3.38 -11.96 -2.70
C ARG A 183 3.63 -10.67 -3.47
N GLU A 184 3.26 -9.53 -2.90
CA GLU A 184 3.45 -8.19 -3.47
C GLU A 184 4.22 -7.25 -2.53
N ALA A 185 4.88 -7.80 -1.51
CA ALA A 185 5.82 -7.03 -0.72
C ALA A 185 7.05 -6.72 -1.59
N TRP A 186 7.57 -5.50 -1.48
CA TRP A 186 8.91 -5.23 -2.02
C TRP A 186 9.90 -6.15 -1.30
N LYS A 187 10.59 -7.00 -2.07
CA LYS A 187 11.66 -7.88 -1.59
C LYS A 187 12.99 -7.23 -1.96
N PRO A 188 13.95 -7.08 -1.02
CA PRO A 188 15.28 -6.62 -1.37
C PRO A 188 15.91 -7.54 -2.43
N THR A 189 16.59 -6.93 -3.40
CA THR A 189 17.38 -7.64 -4.40
C THR A 189 18.80 -7.78 -3.86
N PHE A 190 19.23 -9.00 -3.62
CA PHE A 190 20.62 -9.34 -3.33
C PHE A 190 21.33 -9.73 -4.62
N HIS A 191 22.63 -9.45 -4.69
CA HIS A 191 23.44 -9.90 -5.82
C HIS A 191 24.26 -11.10 -5.40
N VAL A 192 24.05 -12.24 -6.05
CA VAL A 192 24.80 -13.46 -5.77
C VAL A 192 25.70 -13.76 -6.96
N LEU A 193 27.00 -13.79 -6.70
CA LEU A 193 28.02 -14.16 -7.67
C LEU A 193 28.36 -15.63 -7.50
N PHE A 194 28.23 -16.42 -8.55
CA PHE A 194 28.81 -17.77 -8.62
C PHE A 194 30.07 -17.71 -9.47
N LYS A 195 31.18 -18.19 -8.90
CA LYS A 195 32.51 -18.12 -9.52
C LYS A 195 32.85 -19.44 -10.19
N HIS A 196 33.52 -19.37 -11.34
CA HIS A 196 34.12 -20.52 -12.05
C HIS A 196 33.18 -21.72 -12.26
N GLN A 197 31.92 -21.47 -12.59
CA GLN A 197 30.96 -22.52 -12.83
C GLN A 197 31.07 -23.08 -14.26
N PRO A 198 31.05 -24.42 -14.45
CA PRO A 198 31.16 -25.04 -15.77
C PRO A 198 29.89 -24.88 -16.61
N ALA A 199 28.75 -24.59 -15.98
CA ALA A 199 27.46 -24.35 -16.62
C ALA A 199 26.67 -23.31 -15.81
N VAL A 200 25.58 -22.80 -16.38
CA VAL A 200 24.65 -21.90 -15.68
C VAL A 200 24.13 -22.63 -14.43
N PRO A 201 24.26 -22.03 -13.23
CA PRO A 201 23.70 -22.61 -12.01
C PRO A 201 22.19 -22.84 -12.13
N ASP A 202 21.74 -24.04 -11.77
CA ASP A 202 20.31 -24.37 -11.73
C ASP A 202 19.65 -23.73 -10.51
N THR A 203 19.00 -22.59 -10.73
CA THR A 203 18.33 -21.82 -9.70
C THR A 203 16.95 -22.34 -9.33
N ASP A 204 16.35 -23.23 -10.14
CA ASP A 204 15.02 -23.78 -9.89
C ASP A 204 15.05 -24.70 -8.64
N CYS A 205 16.20 -25.32 -8.38
CA CYS A 205 16.46 -26.05 -7.15
C CYS A 205 16.48 -25.17 -5.88
N TRP A 206 16.48 -23.84 -6.03
CA TRP A 206 16.62 -22.86 -4.95
C TRP A 206 15.45 -21.88 -4.85
N ASP A 207 14.27 -22.27 -5.34
CA ASP A 207 13.03 -21.48 -5.23
C ASP A 207 12.67 -21.13 -3.77
N ASP A 208 13.13 -21.93 -2.80
CA ASP A 208 12.97 -21.68 -1.38
C ASP A 208 13.70 -20.42 -0.90
N LEU A 209 14.78 -20.04 -1.58
CA LEU A 209 15.54 -18.83 -1.28
C LEU A 209 14.89 -17.56 -1.83
N GLY A 210 14.02 -17.67 -2.83
CA GLY A 210 13.34 -16.54 -3.45
C GLY A 210 13.36 -16.61 -4.96
N GLN A 211 13.12 -15.47 -5.61
CA GLN A 211 13.11 -15.39 -7.06
C GLN A 211 14.49 -15.04 -7.59
N TRP A 212 15.05 -15.94 -8.41
CA TRP A 212 16.34 -15.77 -9.05
C TRP A 212 16.19 -15.21 -10.45
N GLN A 213 17.06 -14.27 -10.81
CA GLN A 213 17.13 -13.72 -12.15
C GLN A 213 18.59 -13.57 -12.57
N LEU A 214 18.97 -14.14 -13.71
CA LEU A 214 20.31 -13.95 -14.25
C LEU A 214 20.48 -12.50 -14.71
N ALA A 215 21.43 -11.78 -14.12
CA ALA A 215 21.72 -10.39 -14.46
C ALA A 215 22.84 -10.27 -15.48
N LEU A 216 23.93 -11.01 -15.29
CA LEU A 216 25.10 -10.97 -16.16
C LEU A 216 25.85 -12.31 -16.11
N HIS A 217 26.55 -12.66 -17.18
CA HIS A 217 27.53 -13.74 -17.16
C HIS A 217 28.81 -13.31 -17.86
N ASN A 218 29.95 -13.84 -17.43
CA ASN A 218 31.26 -13.61 -18.03
C ASN A 218 31.70 -14.85 -18.81
N GLN A 219 32.55 -14.66 -19.83
CA GLN A 219 33.19 -15.74 -20.59
C GLN A 219 34.15 -16.58 -19.73
N ARG A 220 34.47 -16.14 -18.51
CA ARG A 220 35.30 -16.85 -17.53
C ARG A 220 34.52 -17.85 -16.66
N GLY A 221 33.21 -18.02 -16.89
CA GLY A 221 32.37 -18.91 -16.08
C GLY A 221 31.86 -18.27 -14.79
N ASP A 222 31.86 -16.94 -14.70
CA ASP A 222 31.26 -16.22 -13.57
C ASP A 222 29.82 -15.82 -13.91
N TYR A 223 28.89 -16.13 -13.02
CA TYR A 223 27.47 -15.83 -13.18
C TYR A 223 26.98 -14.91 -12.05
N TYR A 224 26.36 -13.79 -12.45
CA TYR A 224 25.77 -12.80 -11.54
C TYR A 224 24.26 -12.97 -11.55
N PHE A 225 23.70 -13.29 -10.39
CA PHE A 225 22.27 -13.40 -10.19
C PHE A 225 21.76 -12.30 -9.28
N GLU A 226 20.56 -11.85 -9.59
CA GLU A 226 19.71 -11.07 -8.71
C GLU A 226 18.75 -12.01 -7.97
N LEU A 227 18.85 -12.04 -6.65
CA LEU A 227 17.98 -12.80 -5.76
C LEU A 227 17.02 -11.86 -5.05
N LYS A 228 15.73 -11.94 -5.37
CA LYS A 228 14.66 -11.19 -4.70
C LYS A 228 14.12 -12.03 -3.55
N THR A 229 14.45 -11.66 -2.32
CA THR A 229 14.09 -12.43 -1.12
C THR A 229 13.86 -11.55 0.11
N THR A 230 13.14 -12.07 1.09
CA THR A 230 12.98 -11.45 2.43
C THR A 230 14.02 -11.95 3.43
N LEU A 231 14.83 -12.94 3.04
CA LEU A 231 15.89 -13.52 3.86
C LEU A 231 17.03 -12.53 4.08
N SER A 232 17.68 -12.66 5.23
CA SER A 232 18.91 -11.92 5.54
C SER A 232 20.11 -12.49 4.78
N GLU A 233 21.15 -11.67 4.62
CA GLU A 233 22.42 -12.09 3.99
C GLU A 233 23.01 -13.35 4.65
N LEU A 234 22.90 -13.44 5.98
CA LEU A 234 23.37 -14.59 6.75
C LEU A 234 22.58 -15.87 6.41
N GLU A 235 21.25 -15.77 6.31
CA GLU A 235 20.39 -16.90 5.97
C GLU A 235 20.63 -17.39 4.54
N ILE A 236 20.80 -16.46 3.59
CA ILE A 236 21.13 -16.79 2.20
C ILE A 236 22.50 -17.49 2.15
N ASN A 237 23.51 -16.93 2.80
CA ASN A 237 24.87 -17.48 2.80
C ASN A 237 24.92 -18.86 3.48
N ASN A 238 24.23 -19.04 4.61
CA ASN A 238 24.17 -20.32 5.30
C ASN A 238 23.47 -21.40 4.46
N THR A 239 22.37 -21.05 3.78
CA THR A 239 21.61 -22.00 2.96
C THR A 239 22.38 -22.39 1.70
N LEU A 240 23.04 -21.42 1.04
CA LEU A 240 23.92 -21.70 -0.09
C LEU A 240 25.15 -22.51 0.34
N ALA A 241 25.75 -22.23 1.50
CA ALA A 241 26.90 -22.97 2.02
C ALA A 241 26.58 -24.44 2.41
N GLN A 242 25.30 -24.78 2.61
CA GLN A 242 24.87 -26.17 2.80
C GLN A 242 24.85 -26.96 1.48
N ARG A 243 24.74 -26.26 0.34
CA ARG A 243 24.56 -26.85 -0.99
C ARG A 243 25.80 -26.69 -1.88
N LEU A 244 26.62 -25.69 -1.63
CA LEU A 244 27.80 -25.29 -2.42
C LEU A 244 28.99 -24.99 -1.52
N SER A 245 30.21 -25.13 -2.04
CA SER A 245 31.41 -24.70 -1.32
C SER A 245 31.43 -23.18 -1.18
N LYS A 246 31.83 -22.67 0.00
CA LYS A 246 31.91 -21.22 0.28
C LYS A 246 32.83 -20.43 -0.66
N GLN A 247 33.72 -21.10 -1.39
CA GLN A 247 34.63 -20.48 -2.35
C GLN A 247 33.99 -20.23 -3.72
N ASP A 248 32.88 -20.93 -4.00
CA ASP A 248 32.25 -20.97 -5.31
C ASP A 248 31.15 -19.91 -5.46
N PHE A 249 30.79 -19.24 -4.36
CA PHE A 249 29.80 -18.18 -4.39
C PHE A 249 30.15 -17.00 -3.46
N THR A 250 29.54 -15.85 -3.73
CA THR A 250 29.64 -14.66 -2.89
C THR A 250 28.28 -13.98 -2.90
N VAL A 251 27.68 -13.81 -1.72
CA VAL A 251 26.44 -13.04 -1.54
C VAL A 251 26.82 -11.60 -1.26
N MET A 252 26.41 -10.68 -2.12
CA MET A 252 26.59 -9.25 -1.95
C MET A 252 25.30 -8.65 -1.39
N SER A 253 25.43 -7.78 -0.40
CA SER A 253 24.33 -7.04 0.20
C SER A 253 23.53 -6.25 -0.86
N TRP A 254 22.23 -6.07 -0.60
CA TRP A 254 21.30 -5.29 -1.42
C TRP A 254 21.73 -3.83 -1.68
N LEU A 255 22.67 -3.30 -0.90
CA LEU A 255 23.25 -1.95 -1.07
C LEU A 255 24.49 -1.92 -1.98
N GLY A 256 24.90 -3.05 -2.56
CA GLY A 256 26.08 -3.13 -3.44
C GLY A 256 27.41 -2.83 -2.73
N LEU A 257 27.41 -2.72 -1.40
CA LEU A 257 28.62 -2.52 -0.61
C LEU A 257 29.30 -3.87 -0.40
N TYR A 258 30.55 -3.96 -0.84
CA TYR A 258 31.45 -5.05 -0.46
C TYR A 258 31.51 -5.12 1.07
N VAL A 259 31.14 -6.25 1.64
CA VAL A 259 31.49 -6.56 3.03
C VAL A 259 32.99 -6.88 3.02
N VAL A 260 33.77 -6.05 3.69
CA VAL A 260 35.22 -6.24 3.91
C VAL A 260 35.44 -7.34 4.93
#